data_AF-A0A7G1ISN1-F1
#
_entry.id   AF-A0A7G1ISN1-F1
#
_cell.length_a   1.000
_cell.length_b   1.000
_cell.length_c   1.000
_cell.angle_alpha   90.00
_cell.angle_beta   90.00
_cell.angle_gamma   90.00
#
_symmetry.space_group_name_H-M   'P 1'
#
loop_
_entity.id
_entity.type
_entity.pdbx_description
1 polymer ?
#
loop_
_entity_poly.entity_id
_entity_poly.type
_entity_poly.pdbx_seq_one_letter_code
_entity_poly.pdbx_strand_id
1 'polypeptide(L)'
;MRRAGIALAREVERRAPDAVTTSWWKEERGERIFIDFNQNARDRTMASAYSVRRTPIATVSTPLTWDELAGADPDDYTMATVPDLVRRRDDPWAGMDDVAQSIAPLLDMVAADEERGLGDMPYPPNYPKMPGEPKRVQPSRDTDLKRDARNG
;
A
#
# COMPACT_ATOMS: atom_id res chain seq x y z
N MET A 1 11.36 -7.24 0.50
CA MET A 1 9.89 -7.00 0.42
C MET A 1 9.53 -5.53 0.47
N ARG A 2 9.65 -4.82 1.61
CA ARG A 2 9.21 -3.40 1.71
C ARG A 2 9.80 -2.47 0.63
N ARG A 3 11.11 -2.53 0.38
CA ARG A 3 11.76 -1.73 -0.69
C ARG A 3 11.19 -2.01 -2.09
N ALA A 4 10.87 -3.26 -2.41
CA ALA A 4 10.22 -3.61 -3.67
C ALA A 4 8.82 -2.99 -3.76
N GLY A 5 8.06 -3.01 -2.66
CA GLY A 5 6.75 -2.33 -2.58
C GLY A 5 6.84 -0.80 -2.70
N ILE A 6 7.91 -0.18 -2.18
CA ILE A 6 8.21 1.25 -2.35
C ILE A 6 8.41 1.59 -3.83
N ALA A 7 9.25 0.84 -4.53
CA ALA A 7 9.54 1.09 -5.95
C ALA A 7 8.29 0.88 -6.82
N LEU A 8 7.50 -0.17 -6.55
CA LEU A 8 6.23 -0.39 -7.23
C LEU A 8 5.24 0.78 -6.99
N ALA A 9 5.11 1.24 -5.75
CA ALA A 9 4.22 2.34 -5.41
C ALA A 9 4.61 3.64 -6.14
N ARG A 10 5.91 3.94 -6.21
CA ARG A 10 6.43 5.08 -6.97
C ARG A 10 6.21 4.95 -8.47
N GLU A 11 6.34 3.74 -9.01
CA GLU A 11 6.07 3.51 -10.43
C GLU A 11 4.60 3.75 -10.78
N VAL A 12 3.67 3.32 -9.90
CA VAL A 12 2.25 3.61 -10.07
C VAL A 12 1.97 5.12 -9.92
N GLU A 13 2.56 5.79 -8.94
CA GLU A 13 2.44 7.25 -8.76
C GLU A 13 2.96 8.02 -9.97
N ARG A 14 4.10 7.64 -10.56
CA ARG A 14 4.62 8.27 -11.79
C ARG A 14 3.69 8.12 -12.99
N ARG A 15 2.98 6.99 -13.09
CA ARG A 15 2.02 6.72 -14.18
C ARG A 15 0.68 7.42 -13.98
N ALA A 16 0.32 7.75 -12.74
CA ALA A 16 -0.96 8.37 -12.40
C ALA A 16 -0.81 9.42 -11.28
N PRO A 17 -0.01 10.49 -11.47
CA PRO A 17 0.35 11.42 -10.39
C PRO A 17 -0.82 12.25 -9.87
N ASP A 18 -1.88 12.39 -10.66
CA ASP A 18 -3.10 13.11 -10.25
C ASP A 18 -4.07 12.23 -9.45
N ALA A 19 -3.89 10.90 -9.47
CA ALA A 19 -4.78 9.95 -8.82
C ALA A 19 -4.12 9.19 -7.66
N VAL A 20 -2.79 9.06 -7.66
CA VAL A 20 -2.03 8.24 -6.73
C VAL A 20 -0.96 9.06 -6.03
N THR A 21 -0.69 8.75 -4.76
CA THR A 21 0.41 9.36 -4.01
C THR A 21 1.15 8.37 -3.12
N THR A 22 2.45 8.59 -2.93
CA THR A 22 3.26 7.94 -1.90
C THR A 22 3.65 8.86 -0.74
N SER A 23 3.12 10.09 -0.68
CA SER A 23 3.47 11.01 0.41
C SER A 23 3.06 10.45 1.78
N TRP A 24 4.05 10.45 2.67
CA TRP A 24 3.89 10.00 4.05
C TRP A 24 2.93 10.91 4.82
N TRP A 25 3.03 12.22 4.61
CA TRP A 25 2.27 13.26 5.29
C TRP A 25 0.84 13.33 4.76
N LYS A 26 -0.16 13.27 5.64
CA LYS A 26 -1.57 13.24 5.20
C LYS A 26 -1.98 14.53 4.49
N GLU A 27 -1.44 15.65 4.94
CA GLU A 27 -1.65 16.99 4.38
C GLU A 27 -1.12 17.15 2.95
N GLU A 28 -0.16 16.33 2.53
CA GLU A 28 0.44 16.39 1.19
C GLU A 28 -0.25 15.47 0.19
N ARG A 29 -1.18 14.60 0.64
CA ARG A 29 -1.83 13.61 -0.24
C ARG A 29 -2.83 14.24 -1.20
N GLY A 30 -3.55 15.27 -0.74
CA GLY A 30 -4.72 15.80 -1.44
C GLY A 30 -5.82 14.75 -1.59
N GLU A 31 -6.60 14.84 -2.67
CA GLU A 31 -7.68 13.90 -3.01
C GLU A 31 -7.17 12.70 -3.84
N ARG A 32 -6.04 12.11 -3.44
CA ARG A 32 -5.39 10.99 -4.13
C ARG A 32 -5.43 9.70 -3.33
N ILE A 33 -5.35 8.58 -4.03
CA ILE A 33 -5.18 7.25 -3.46
C ILE A 33 -3.76 7.11 -2.92
N PHE A 34 -3.64 6.93 -1.60
CA PHE A 34 -2.35 6.65 -0.97
C PHE A 34 -2.02 5.15 -1.05
N ILE A 35 -0.89 4.80 -1.65
CA ILE A 35 -0.36 3.44 -1.61
C ILE A 35 0.43 3.25 -0.31
N ASP A 36 -0.14 2.55 0.66
CA ASP A 36 0.49 2.29 1.96
C ASP A 36 1.57 1.20 1.86
N PHE A 37 2.74 1.56 1.33
CA PHE A 37 3.91 0.68 1.23
C PHE A 37 4.39 0.14 2.58
N ASN A 38 4.04 0.79 3.69
CA ASN A 38 4.38 0.33 5.03
C ASN A 38 3.55 -0.86 5.50
N GLN A 39 2.51 -1.29 4.77
CA GLN A 39 1.84 -2.57 5.00
C GLN A 39 2.77 -3.78 4.81
N ASN A 40 3.87 -3.62 4.08
CA ASN A 40 4.92 -4.65 3.94
C ASN A 40 5.95 -4.66 5.09
N ALA A 41 5.79 -3.79 6.10
CA ALA A 41 6.60 -3.85 7.32
C ALA A 41 6.09 -4.97 8.25
N ARG A 42 6.90 -5.36 9.24
CA ARG A 42 6.53 -6.38 10.23
C ARG A 42 5.42 -5.86 11.15
N ASP A 43 4.60 -6.74 11.69
CA ASP A 43 3.57 -6.41 12.70
C ASP A 43 2.56 -5.35 12.25
N ARG A 44 2.19 -5.38 10.97
CA ARG A 44 1.14 -4.54 10.38
C ARG A 44 -0.18 -5.32 10.33
N THR A 45 -1.26 -4.66 10.74
CA THR A 45 -2.61 -5.25 10.67
C THR A 45 -3.10 -5.28 9.23
N MET A 46 -3.41 -6.46 8.72
CA MET A 46 -4.05 -6.67 7.43
C MET A 46 -5.24 -7.60 7.61
N ALA A 47 -6.40 -7.22 7.08
CA ALA A 47 -7.58 -8.08 7.08
C ALA A 47 -7.30 -9.30 6.18
N SER A 48 -7.62 -10.51 6.62
CA SER A 48 -7.47 -11.70 5.78
C SER A 48 -8.57 -11.75 4.72
N ALA A 49 -8.35 -12.51 3.64
CA ALA A 49 -9.42 -12.91 2.74
C ALA A 49 -10.59 -13.52 3.54
N TYR A 50 -11.82 -13.19 3.13
CA TYR A 50 -13.09 -13.57 3.75
C TYR A 50 -13.28 -13.12 5.21
N SER A 51 -12.40 -12.29 5.77
CA SER A 51 -12.67 -11.72 7.10
C SER A 51 -13.78 -10.66 7.05
N VAL A 52 -14.68 -10.74 8.02
CA VAL A 52 -15.69 -9.70 8.28
C VAL A 52 -14.99 -8.45 8.83
N ARG A 53 -15.44 -7.29 8.36
CA ARG A 53 -14.96 -5.97 8.78
C ARG A 53 -15.92 -5.35 9.76
N ARG A 54 -15.39 -4.50 10.64
CA ARG A 54 -16.18 -3.70 11.59
C ARG A 54 -16.87 -2.53 10.88
N THR A 55 -17.86 -2.83 10.05
CA THR A 55 -18.73 -1.87 9.36
C THR A 55 -20.19 -2.11 9.78
N PRO A 56 -21.11 -1.12 9.64
CA PRO A 56 -22.51 -1.27 10.05
C PRO A 56 -23.25 -2.45 9.42
N ILE A 57 -22.84 -2.85 8.21
CA ILE A 57 -23.44 -3.94 7.43
C ILE A 57 -22.60 -5.23 7.43
N ALA A 58 -21.53 -5.29 8.24
CA ALA A 58 -20.62 -6.42 8.33
C ALA A 58 -20.05 -6.84 6.95
N THR A 59 -19.47 -5.88 6.23
CA THR A 59 -18.79 -6.12 4.95
C THR A 59 -17.65 -7.13 5.09
N VAL A 60 -17.30 -7.81 4.01
CA VAL A 60 -16.32 -8.90 3.95
C VAL A 60 -15.21 -8.55 2.97
N SER A 61 -13.96 -8.78 3.37
CA SER A 61 -12.79 -8.67 2.46
C SER A 61 -12.81 -9.80 1.42
N THR A 62 -13.52 -9.58 0.32
CA THR A 62 -13.89 -10.64 -0.63
C THR A 62 -12.93 -10.68 -1.82
N PRO A 63 -12.24 -11.81 -2.10
CA PRO A 63 -11.46 -12.00 -3.31
C PRO A 63 -12.30 -11.82 -4.58
N LEU A 64 -11.74 -11.17 -5.60
CA LEU A 64 -12.39 -10.90 -6.89
C LEU A 64 -11.41 -11.15 -8.03
N THR A 65 -11.94 -11.43 -9.22
CA THR A 65 -11.20 -11.31 -10.49
C THR A 65 -10.93 -9.84 -10.82
N TRP A 66 -10.01 -9.58 -11.75
CA TRP A 66 -9.75 -8.22 -12.24
C TRP A 66 -10.98 -7.58 -12.91
N ASP A 67 -11.77 -8.38 -13.64
CA ASP A 67 -12.99 -7.92 -14.31
C ASP A 67 -14.10 -7.56 -13.32
N GLU A 68 -14.30 -8.38 -12.27
CA GLU A 68 -15.24 -8.06 -11.18
C GLU A 68 -14.81 -6.79 -10.44
N LEU A 69 -13.52 -6.64 -10.13
CA LEU A 69 -12.99 -5.49 -9.38
C LEU A 69 -13.26 -4.16 -10.10
N ALA A 70 -13.23 -4.14 -11.43
CA ALA A 70 -13.40 -2.91 -12.21
C ALA A 70 -14.77 -2.23 -12.02
N GLY A 71 -15.80 -2.98 -11.59
CA GLY A 71 -17.15 -2.48 -11.34
C GLY A 71 -17.70 -2.79 -9.95
N ALA A 72 -16.86 -3.24 -9.02
CA ALA A 72 -17.28 -3.71 -7.71
C ALA A 72 -17.73 -2.57 -6.78
N ASP A 73 -18.82 -2.80 -6.05
CA ASP A 73 -19.18 -2.04 -4.85
C ASP A 73 -18.83 -2.88 -3.60
N PRO A 74 -17.94 -2.40 -2.70
CA PRO A 74 -17.63 -3.10 -1.45
C PRO A 74 -18.84 -3.45 -0.59
N ASP A 75 -19.94 -2.70 -0.67
CA ASP A 75 -21.14 -2.90 0.14
C ASP A 75 -21.99 -4.11 -0.34
N ASP A 76 -21.74 -4.60 -1.56
CA ASP A 76 -22.36 -5.84 -2.07
C ASP A 76 -21.85 -7.10 -1.35
N TYR A 77 -20.67 -7.01 -0.73
CA TYR A 77 -20.00 -8.15 -0.11
C TYR A 77 -20.09 -8.08 1.41
N THR A 78 -21.06 -8.80 1.97
CA THR A 78 -21.32 -8.86 3.41
C THR A 78 -21.32 -10.29 3.93
N MET A 79 -21.29 -10.45 5.25
CA MET A 79 -21.44 -11.77 5.90
C MET A 79 -22.72 -12.50 5.45
N ALA A 80 -23.76 -11.77 5.03
CA ALA A 80 -25.02 -12.35 4.56
C ALA A 80 -25.00 -12.74 3.07
N THR A 81 -24.23 -12.05 2.22
CA THR A 81 -24.25 -12.24 0.75
C THR A 81 -23.12 -13.13 0.25
N VAL A 82 -21.93 -13.07 0.86
CA VAL A 82 -20.73 -13.77 0.38
C VAL A 82 -20.85 -15.30 0.36
N PRO A 83 -21.45 -15.99 1.35
CA PRO A 83 -21.58 -17.45 1.29
C PRO A 83 -22.35 -17.94 0.07
N ASP A 84 -23.34 -17.16 -0.36
CA ASP A 84 -24.19 -17.40 -1.52
C ASP A 84 -23.42 -17.17 -2.83
N LEU A 85 -22.63 -16.09 -2.88
CA LEU A 85 -21.73 -15.78 -3.99
C LEU A 85 -20.72 -16.92 -4.21
N VAL A 86 -20.00 -17.32 -3.17
CA VAL A 86 -18.95 -18.35 -3.23
C VAL A 86 -19.51 -19.71 -3.70
N ARG A 87 -20.74 -20.07 -3.32
CA ARG A 87 -21.37 -21.32 -3.80
C ARG A 87 -21.70 -21.33 -5.29
N ARG A 88 -21.83 -20.15 -5.92
CA ARG A 88 -22.31 -19.99 -7.30
C ARG A 88 -21.20 -19.66 -8.30
N ARG A 89 -19.95 -19.52 -7.86
CA ARG A 89 -18.83 -19.15 -8.73
C ARG A 89 -17.58 -19.96 -8.40
N ASP A 90 -16.67 -20.00 -9.37
CA ASP A 90 -15.32 -20.52 -9.16
C ASP A 90 -14.49 -19.55 -8.30
N ASP A 91 -13.45 -20.07 -7.65
CA ASP A 91 -12.54 -19.26 -6.84
C ASP A 91 -11.67 -18.35 -7.74
N PRO A 92 -11.79 -17.01 -7.63
CA PRO A 92 -11.00 -16.09 -8.45
C PRO A 92 -9.49 -16.17 -8.16
N TRP A 93 -9.09 -16.74 -7.02
CA TRP A 93 -7.69 -16.88 -6.59
C TRP A 93 -7.17 -18.32 -6.66
N ALA A 94 -7.89 -19.23 -7.33
CA ALA A 94 -7.53 -20.65 -7.40
C ALA A 94 -6.07 -20.91 -7.83
N GLY A 95 -5.53 -20.08 -8.74
CA GLY A 95 -4.16 -20.20 -9.25
C GLY A 95 -3.11 -19.34 -8.53
N MET A 96 -3.43 -18.75 -7.37
CA MET A 96 -2.52 -17.84 -6.66
C MET A 96 -1.21 -18.52 -6.25
N ASP A 97 -1.27 -19.79 -5.85
CA ASP A 97 -0.11 -20.56 -5.37
C ASP A 97 0.58 -21.37 -6.48
N ASP A 98 0.07 -21.34 -7.71
CA ASP A 98 0.62 -22.10 -8.83
C ASP A 98 2.00 -21.60 -9.26
N VAL A 99 2.28 -20.30 -9.05
CA VAL A 99 3.52 -19.66 -9.48
C VAL A 99 4.13 -18.82 -8.36
N ALA A 100 5.24 -19.31 -7.79
CA ALA A 100 6.08 -18.51 -6.91
C ALA A 100 6.88 -17.47 -7.72
N GLN A 101 6.41 -16.23 -7.73
CA GLN A 101 7.01 -15.16 -8.53
C GLN A 101 8.35 -14.65 -7.94
N SER A 102 9.30 -14.37 -8.82
CA SER A 102 10.55 -13.69 -8.44
C SER A 102 10.31 -12.19 -8.23
N ILE A 103 10.93 -11.62 -7.19
CA ILE A 103 10.90 -10.18 -6.93
C ILE A 103 11.97 -9.39 -7.72
N ALA A 104 12.81 -10.07 -8.51
CA ALA A 104 13.92 -9.44 -9.23
C ALA A 104 13.52 -8.22 -10.07
N PRO A 105 12.41 -8.23 -10.85
CA PRO A 105 12.00 -7.05 -11.62
C PRO A 105 11.72 -5.82 -10.75
N LEU A 106 11.21 -6.02 -9.54
CA LEU A 106 10.99 -4.93 -8.60
C LEU A 106 12.31 -4.46 -7.97
N LEU A 107 13.31 -5.33 -7.82
CA LEU A 107 14.64 -4.93 -7.36
C LEU A 107 15.37 -4.07 -8.40
N ASP A 108 15.18 -4.36 -9.69
CA ASP A 108 15.69 -3.51 -10.78
C ASP A 108 15.05 -2.12 -10.72
N MET A 109 13.74 -2.03 -10.45
CA MET A 109 13.07 -0.74 -10.22
C MET A 109 13.64 0.00 -9.01
N VAL A 110 14.01 -0.72 -7.94
CA VAL A 110 14.65 -0.10 -6.79
C VAL A 110 16.03 0.46 -7.15
N ALA A 111 16.85 -0.28 -7.90
CA ALA A 111 18.16 0.22 -8.35
C ALA A 111 18.01 1.48 -9.21
N ALA A 112 17.04 1.49 -10.13
CA ALA A 112 16.74 2.66 -10.95
C ALA A 112 16.24 3.86 -10.12
N ASP A 113 15.50 3.62 -9.04
CA ASP A 113 15.12 4.67 -8.09
C ASP A 113 16.33 5.19 -7.30
N GLU A 114 17.25 4.32 -6.88
CA GLU A 114 18.50 4.72 -6.21
C GLU A 114 19.36 5.62 -7.12
N GLU A 115 19.46 5.30 -8.42
CA GLU A 115 20.12 6.15 -9.43
C GLU A 115 19.46 7.53 -9.57
N ARG A 116 18.15 7.63 -9.34
CA ARG A 116 17.39 8.90 -9.31
C ARG A 116 17.52 9.64 -7.98
N GLY A 117 18.31 9.12 -7.03
CA GLY A 117 18.43 9.67 -5.67
C GLY A 117 17.24 9.37 -4.77
N LEU A 118 16.35 8.46 -5.17
CA LEU A 118 15.14 8.08 -4.44
C LEU A 118 15.39 6.86 -3.56
N GLY A 119 15.91 7.09 -2.35
CA GLY A 119 16.21 6.05 -1.37
C GLY A 119 15.00 5.50 -0.62
N ASP A 120 15.22 5.04 0.62
CA ASP A 120 14.16 4.51 1.48
C ASP A 120 13.11 5.57 1.86
N MET A 121 11.91 5.13 2.24
CA MET A 121 10.81 6.00 2.70
C MET A 121 10.58 5.86 4.21
N PRO A 122 9.98 6.87 4.87
CA PRO A 122 9.77 6.82 6.31
C PRO A 122 8.95 5.62 6.78
N TYR A 123 9.28 5.14 7.98
CA TYR A 123 8.47 4.15 8.70
C TYR A 123 7.36 4.84 9.50
N PRO A 124 6.33 4.09 9.94
CA PRO A 124 5.34 4.63 10.87
C PRO A 124 6.00 5.20 12.14
N PRO A 125 5.54 6.35 12.67
CA PRO A 125 6.15 7.03 13.82
C PRO A 125 6.39 6.12 15.03
N ASN A 126 5.49 5.16 15.27
CA ASN A 126 5.52 4.29 16.43
C ASN A 126 6.22 2.94 16.16
N TYR A 127 6.91 2.79 15.02
CA TYR A 127 7.49 1.52 14.64
C TYR A 127 8.85 1.30 15.32
N PRO A 128 9.01 0.27 16.18
CA PRO A 128 10.24 0.06 16.96
C PRO A 128 11.44 -0.20 16.04
N LYS A 129 12.63 0.27 16.44
CA LYS A 129 13.89 -0.02 15.75
C LYS A 129 14.47 -1.32 16.31
N MET A 130 14.94 -2.21 15.43
CA MET A 130 15.66 -3.41 15.87
C MET A 130 17.14 -3.06 16.14
N PRO A 131 17.81 -3.75 17.09
CA PRO A 131 19.26 -3.62 17.24
C PRO A 131 19.99 -3.92 15.93
N GLY A 132 20.89 -3.03 15.51
CA GLY A 132 21.65 -3.18 14.25
C GLY A 132 20.92 -2.73 12.98
N GLU A 133 19.70 -2.18 13.09
CA GLU A 133 18.98 -1.67 11.93
C GLU A 133 19.63 -0.39 11.35
N PRO A 134 19.74 -0.27 10.01
CA PRO A 134 20.23 0.94 9.35
C PRO A 134 19.43 2.21 9.72
N LYS A 135 20.05 3.39 9.55
CA LYS A 135 19.37 4.66 9.79
C LYS A 135 18.17 4.82 8.85
N ARG A 136 16.97 4.87 9.42
CA ARG A 136 15.73 5.19 8.70
C ARG A 136 15.68 6.67 8.34
N VAL A 137 15.15 6.96 7.15
CA VAL A 137 14.77 8.32 6.76
C VAL A 137 13.71 8.82 7.76
N GLN A 138 14.02 9.93 8.43
CA GLN A 138 13.05 10.59 9.29
C GLN A 138 12.06 11.35 8.41
N PRO A 139 10.76 11.36 8.75
CA PRO A 139 9.83 12.31 8.16
C PRO A 139 10.33 13.74 8.46
N SER A 140 10.88 14.45 7.49
CA SER A 140 11.09 15.90 7.60
C SER A 140 9.81 16.59 7.13
N ARG A 141 9.33 17.54 7.93
CA ARG A 141 8.18 18.39 7.60
C ARG A 141 8.70 19.70 7.02
N ASP A 142 8.01 20.25 6.03
CA ASP A 142 8.34 21.53 5.39
C ASP A 142 8.04 22.78 6.27
N THR A 143 8.13 22.64 7.59
CA THR A 143 8.05 23.77 8.53
C THR A 143 9.39 24.45 8.76
N ASP A 144 10.50 23.78 8.44
CA ASP A 144 11.84 24.33 8.68
C ASP A 144 12.22 25.40 7.63
N LEU A 145 11.75 25.29 6.39
CA LEU A 145 11.97 26.31 5.35
C LEU A 145 11.25 27.65 5.63
N LYS A 146 10.20 27.65 6.47
CA LYS A 146 9.49 28.88 6.87
C LYS A 146 10.17 29.66 8.01
N ARG A 147 11.19 29.09 8.66
CA ARG A 147 11.84 29.74 9.79
C ARG A 147 13.00 30.65 9.38
N ASP A 148 13.61 30.41 8.22
CA ASP A 148 14.73 31.23 7.73
C ASP A 148 14.30 32.45 6.90
N ALA A 149 13.05 32.51 6.44
CA ALA A 149 12.51 33.65 5.68
C ALA A 149 12.01 34.83 6.55
N ARG A 150 12.32 34.86 7.86
CA ARG A 150 11.92 35.95 8.78
C ARG A 150 13.07 36.69 9.46
N ASN A 151 14.32 36.43 9.06
CA ASN A 151 15.51 37.15 9.52
C ASN A 151 16.39 37.59 8.34
N GLY A 152 15.82 38.35 7.41
CA GLY A 152 16.52 39.02 6.31
C GLY A 152 15.92 40.38 6.05
#